data_AF-A0A521CKZ1-F1
#
_entry.id   AF-A0A521CKZ1-F1
#
_cell.length_a   1.000
_cell.length_b   1.000
_cell.length_c   1.000
_cell.angle_alpha   90.00
_cell.angle_beta   90.00
_cell.angle_gamma   90.00
#
_symmetry.space_group_name_H-M   'P 1'
#
loop_
_entity.id
_entity.type
_entity.pdbx_description
1 polymer ?
#
loop_
_entity_poly.entity_id
_entity_poly.type
_entity_poly.pdbx_seq_one_letter_code
_entity_poly.pdbx_strand_id
1 'polypeptide(L)'
;MDQLNKLSGIAHWLPRLSLAAIFIYHGFPKVAMAGDVSAMMGMPFIMVLLLGVAEIGGALLMLWGGVGPDWATRLSGLIFTVIMVGAIAMVHAQFGWNSINMGNNGGRGMEFQVLIIAVSLLYAFKGNAIKKSTEAVGA
;
A
#
# COMPACT_ATOMS: atom_id res chain seq x y z
N MET A 1 14.32 -12.71 -23.47
CA MET A 1 14.25 -11.52 -22.59
C MET A 1 13.51 -10.37 -23.26
N ASP A 2 13.65 -10.17 -24.57
CA ASP A 2 13.02 -9.05 -25.30
C ASP A 2 11.50 -8.96 -25.17
N GLN A 3 10.80 -10.11 -25.15
CA GLN A 3 9.35 -10.12 -24.96
C GLN A 3 8.92 -9.59 -23.57
N LEU A 4 9.71 -9.84 -22.51
CA LEU A 4 9.44 -9.30 -21.17
C LEU A 4 9.74 -7.79 -21.12
N ASN A 5 10.78 -7.35 -21.83
CA ASN A 5 11.12 -5.92 -21.91
C ASN A 5 10.02 -5.09 -22.56
N LYS A 6 9.28 -5.63 -23.53
CA LYS A 6 8.10 -4.97 -24.11
C LYS A 6 7.00 -4.68 -23.09
N LEU A 7 6.89 -5.50 -22.04
CA LEU A 7 5.90 -5.33 -20.97
C LEU A 7 6.36 -4.39 -19.85
N SER A 8 7.65 -4.01 -19.82
CA SER A 8 8.22 -3.18 -18.74
C SER A 8 7.48 -1.86 -18.53
N GLY A 9 7.03 -1.23 -19.62
CA GLY A 9 6.29 0.03 -19.57
C GLY A 9 4.92 -0.05 -18.90
N ILE A 10 4.34 -1.24 -18.77
CA ILE A 10 3.04 -1.46 -18.10
C ILE A 10 3.16 -2.28 -16.80
N ALA A 11 4.29 -2.94 -16.57
CA ALA A 11 4.51 -3.82 -15.42
C ALA A 11 4.32 -3.11 -14.06
N HIS A 12 4.53 -1.79 -14.04
CA HIS A 12 4.27 -0.95 -12.86
C HIS A 12 2.80 -0.94 -12.41
N TRP A 13 1.86 -1.48 -13.18
CA TRP A 13 0.46 -1.63 -12.74
C TRP A 13 0.26 -2.82 -11.80
N LEU A 14 1.08 -3.87 -11.88
CA LEU A 14 0.94 -5.04 -11.01
C LEU A 14 0.99 -4.65 -9.53
N PRO A 15 1.99 -3.89 -9.04
CA PRO A 15 2.02 -3.53 -7.64
C PRO A 15 1.04 -2.39 -7.32
N ARG A 16 0.69 -1.49 -8.27
CA ARG A 16 -0.33 -0.45 -8.06
C ARG A 16 -1.69 -1.05 -7.77
N LEU A 17 -2.13 -1.99 -8.59
CA LEU A 17 -3.43 -2.64 -8.45
C LEU A 17 -3.47 -3.48 -7.16
N SER A 18 -2.40 -4.19 -6.84
CA SER A 18 -2.28 -4.94 -5.59
C SER A 18 -2.38 -4.03 -4.36
N LEU A 19 -1.57 -2.96 -4.30
CA LEU A 19 -1.62 -1.99 -3.21
C LEU A 19 -3.00 -1.33 -3.10
N ALA A 20 -3.58 -0.89 -4.22
CA ALA A 20 -4.90 -0.26 -4.22
C ALA A 20 -5.98 -1.22 -3.70
N ALA A 21 -5.97 -2.49 -4.14
CA ALA A 21 -6.91 -3.49 -3.66
C ALA A 21 -6.79 -3.72 -2.15
N ILE A 22 -5.58 -3.86 -1.63
CA ILE A 22 -5.31 -4.03 -0.19
C ILE A 22 -5.87 -2.84 0.59
N PHE A 23 -5.49 -1.62 0.23
CA PHE A 23 -5.87 -0.43 0.99
C PHE A 23 -7.34 -0.05 0.84
N ILE A 24 -7.98 -0.33 -0.30
CA ILE A 24 -9.44 -0.20 -0.44
C ILE A 24 -10.14 -1.23 0.45
N TYR A 25 -9.73 -2.49 0.40
CA TYR A 25 -10.34 -3.56 1.19
C TYR A 25 -10.24 -3.28 2.70
N HIS A 26 -9.08 -2.84 3.17
CA HIS A 26 -8.87 -2.52 4.59
C HIS A 26 -9.45 -1.17 5.01
N GLY A 27 -9.51 -0.20 4.11
CA GLY A 27 -10.03 1.14 4.38
C GLY A 27 -11.54 1.23 4.34
N PHE A 28 -12.20 0.44 3.49
CA PHE A 28 -13.65 0.50 3.33
C PHE A 28 -14.42 0.30 4.66
N PRO A 29 -14.14 -0.74 5.48
CA PRO A 29 -14.80 -0.90 6.77
C PRO A 29 -14.55 0.27 7.74
N LYS A 30 -13.37 0.91 7.68
CA LYS A 30 -13.01 2.06 8.53
C LYS A 30 -13.80 3.33 8.21
N VAL A 31 -14.45 3.37 7.04
CA VAL A 31 -15.36 4.46 6.65
C VAL A 31 -16.82 4.03 6.78
N ALA A 32 -17.17 2.87 6.22
CA ALA A 32 -18.55 2.38 6.19
C ALA A 32 -19.08 1.95 7.57
N MET A 33 -18.19 1.49 8.45
CA MET A 33 -18.51 0.97 9.78
C MET A 33 -17.56 1.54 10.85
N ALA A 34 -17.23 2.83 10.71
CA ALA A 34 -16.21 3.49 11.53
C ALA A 34 -16.46 3.35 13.05
N GLY A 35 -17.72 3.33 13.50
CA GLY A 35 -18.09 3.11 14.90
C GLY A 35 -17.70 1.72 15.41
N ASP A 36 -18.05 0.67 14.67
CA ASP A 36 -17.74 -0.71 15.04
C ASP A 36 -16.23 -0.97 15.02
N VAL A 37 -15.55 -0.46 13.99
CA VAL A 37 -14.09 -0.58 13.88
C VAL A 37 -13.36 0.21 14.96
N SER A 38 -13.88 1.39 15.34
CA SER A 38 -13.39 2.18 16.48
C SER A 38 -13.46 1.40 17.78
N ALA A 39 -14.60 0.75 18.07
CA ALA A 39 -14.76 -0.10 19.23
C ALA A 39 -13.81 -1.31 19.19
N MET A 40 -13.69 -1.98 18.03
CA MET A 40 -12.81 -3.14 17.84
C MET A 40 -11.33 -2.80 18.01
N MET A 41 -10.89 -1.65 17.50
CA MET A 41 -9.49 -1.21 17.57
C MET A 41 -9.15 -0.47 18.88
N GLY A 42 -10.15 -0.15 19.71
CA GLY A 42 -9.96 0.69 20.89
C GLY A 42 -9.45 2.11 20.58
N MET A 43 -9.68 2.59 19.36
CA MET A 43 -9.23 3.91 18.89
C MET A 43 -10.40 4.89 18.78
N PRO A 44 -10.17 6.20 18.97
CA PRO A 44 -11.21 7.20 18.77
C PRO A 44 -11.84 7.14 17.37
N PHE A 45 -13.16 7.30 17.29
CA PHE A 45 -13.92 7.27 16.03
C PHE A 45 -13.29 8.12 14.92
N ILE A 46 -12.91 9.36 15.27
CA ILE A 46 -12.34 10.30 14.30
C ILE A 46 -10.99 9.81 13.76
N MET A 47 -10.17 9.13 14.57
CA MET A 47 -8.89 8.59 14.11
C MET A 47 -9.09 7.42 13.15
N VAL A 48 -10.06 6.53 13.44
CA VAL A 48 -10.39 5.42 12.53
C VAL A 48 -10.94 5.94 11.21
N LEU A 49 -11.82 6.94 11.24
CA LEU A 49 -12.37 7.54 10.04
C LEU A 49 -11.27 8.20 9.19
N LEU A 50 -10.38 8.98 9.81
CA LEU A 50 -9.23 9.59 9.13
C LEU A 50 -8.30 8.54 8.53
N LEU A 51 -8.04 7.45 9.26
CA LEU A 51 -7.26 6.32 8.75
C LEU A 51 -7.92 5.69 7.53
N GLY A 52 -9.22 5.39 7.59
CA GLY A 52 -9.97 4.85 6.45
C GLY A 52 -9.95 5.75 5.22
N VAL A 53 -10.15 7.06 5.41
CA VAL A 53 -10.05 8.05 4.33
C VAL A 53 -8.64 8.11 3.76
N ALA A 54 -7.59 8.04 4.59
CA ALA A 54 -6.21 8.03 4.13
C ALA A 54 -5.87 6.74 3.35
N GLU A 55 -6.35 5.58 3.79
CA GLU A 55 -6.15 4.31 3.09
C GLU A 55 -6.83 4.32 1.71
N ILE A 56 -8.11 4.69 1.64
CA ILE A 56 -8.86 4.74 0.37
C ILE A 56 -8.32 5.86 -0.52
N GLY A 57 -8.09 7.05 0.02
CA GLY A 57 -7.54 8.20 -0.72
C GLY A 57 -6.15 7.89 -1.27
N GLY A 58 -5.29 7.26 -0.47
CA GLY A 58 -3.99 6.76 -0.92
C GLY A 58 -4.11 5.77 -2.07
N ALA A 59 -5.07 4.84 -2.03
CA ALA A 59 -5.33 3.90 -3.11
C ALA A 59 -5.81 4.58 -4.39
N LEU A 60 -6.75 5.51 -4.29
CA LEU A 60 -7.23 6.28 -5.44
C LEU A 60 -6.10 7.13 -6.05
N LEU A 61 -5.26 7.76 -5.22
CA LEU A 61 -4.06 8.47 -5.68
C LEU A 61 -3.06 7.52 -6.35
N MET A 62 -2.90 6.28 -5.87
CA MET A 62 -2.01 5.29 -6.50
C MET A 62 -2.47 4.95 -7.92
N LEU A 63 -3.78 4.75 -8.09
CA LEU A 63 -4.37 4.43 -9.39
C LEU A 63 -4.31 5.64 -10.32
N TRP A 64 -4.75 6.80 -9.84
CA TRP A 64 -4.73 8.03 -10.63
C TRP A 64 -3.31 8.43 -11.03
N GLY A 65 -2.32 8.36 -10.14
CA GLY A 65 -0.91 8.61 -10.48
C GLY A 65 -0.36 7.66 -11.57
N GLY A 66 -0.97 6.47 -11.71
CA GLY A 66 -0.63 5.49 -12.74
C GLY A 66 -0.86 5.99 -14.16
N VAL A 67 -1.88 6.83 -14.37
CA VAL A 67 -2.15 7.51 -15.65
C VAL A 67 -1.92 9.02 -15.62
N GLY A 68 -1.80 9.59 -14.42
CA GLY A 68 -1.79 11.01 -14.17
C GLY A 68 -0.45 11.52 -13.59
N PRO A 69 -0.50 12.51 -12.68
CA PRO A 69 0.68 13.25 -12.27
C PRO A 69 1.62 12.45 -11.37
N ASP A 70 2.92 12.79 -11.43
CA ASP A 70 3.99 12.14 -10.66
C ASP A 70 3.80 12.25 -9.15
N TRP A 71 3.38 13.43 -8.68
CA TRP A 71 3.19 13.71 -7.26
C TRP A 71 2.14 12.79 -6.62
N ALA A 72 1.10 12.38 -7.36
CA ALA A 72 0.05 11.51 -6.84
C ALA A 72 0.58 10.10 -6.52
N THR A 73 1.44 9.57 -7.40
CA THR A 73 2.15 8.30 -7.16
C THR A 73 3.02 8.40 -5.91
N ARG A 74 3.77 9.51 -5.76
CA ARG A 74 4.69 9.68 -4.63
C ARG A 74 3.96 9.83 -3.31
N LEU A 75 2.95 10.69 -3.29
CA LEU A 75 2.15 10.97 -2.10
C LEU A 75 1.43 9.70 -1.62
N SER A 76 0.86 8.93 -2.54
CA SER A 76 0.27 7.63 -2.24
C SER A 76 1.26 6.67 -1.57
N GLY A 77 2.46 6.53 -2.13
CA GLY A 77 3.52 5.70 -1.55
C GLY A 77 3.92 6.13 -0.14
N LEU A 78 3.98 7.44 0.13
CA LEU A 78 4.26 7.96 1.47
C LEU A 78 3.12 7.69 2.45
N ILE A 79 1.86 7.90 2.05
CA ILE A 79 0.68 7.61 2.87
C ILE A 79 0.69 6.14 3.30
N PHE A 80 0.85 5.22 2.34
CA PHE A 80 0.90 3.78 2.62
C PHE A 80 2.06 3.41 3.54
N THR A 81 3.23 4.02 3.34
CA THR A 81 4.40 3.79 4.20
C THR A 81 4.09 4.18 5.65
N VAL A 82 3.55 5.37 5.88
CA VAL A 82 3.22 5.85 7.24
C VAL A 82 2.18 4.95 7.91
N ILE A 83 1.14 4.55 7.16
CA ILE A 83 0.09 3.67 7.69
C ILE A 83 0.65 2.30 8.07
N MET A 84 1.51 1.71 7.24
CA MET A 84 2.13 0.42 7.55
C MET A 84 3.11 0.49 8.71
N VAL A 85 3.87 1.59 8.85
CA VAL A 85 4.71 1.81 10.02
C VAL A 85 3.86 1.85 11.29
N GLY A 86 2.74 2.58 11.26
CA GLY A 86 1.78 2.59 12.37
C GLY A 86 1.20 1.20 12.67
N ALA A 87 0.78 0.46 11.65
CA ALA A 87 0.24 -0.89 11.79
C ALA A 87 1.27 -1.86 12.39
N ILE A 88 2.54 -1.77 11.97
CA ILE A 88 3.62 -2.58 12.55
C ILE A 88 3.79 -2.25 14.02
N ALA A 89 3.96 -0.97 14.36
CA ALA A 89 4.21 -0.53 15.72
C ALA A 89 3.08 -0.90 16.70
N MET A 90 1.83 -0.80 16.24
CA MET A 90 0.66 -1.00 17.11
C MET A 90 0.13 -2.44 17.12
N VAL A 91 0.24 -3.16 15.99
CA VAL A 91 -0.44 -4.45 15.82
C VAL A 91 0.54 -5.58 15.56
N HIS A 92 1.45 -5.44 14.58
CA HIS A 92 2.17 -6.60 14.05
C HIS A 92 3.49 -6.93 14.75
N ALA A 93 4.21 -5.95 15.29
CA ALA A 93 5.55 -6.17 15.86
C ALA A 93 5.53 -7.18 17.03
N GLN A 94 4.49 -7.17 17.86
CA GLN A 94 4.32 -8.12 18.97
C GLN A 94 4.14 -9.59 18.53
N PHE A 95 3.81 -9.82 17.25
CA PHE A 95 3.60 -11.15 16.67
C PHE A 95 4.84 -11.67 15.91
N GLY A 96 5.95 -10.92 15.94
CA GLY A 96 7.21 -11.26 15.27
C GLY A 96 7.14 -11.13 13.75
N TRP A 97 8.09 -11.77 13.06
CA TRP A 97 8.25 -11.66 11.61
C TRP A 97 7.18 -12.41 10.80
N ASN A 98 6.92 -13.67 11.15
CA ASN A 98 6.19 -14.64 10.33
C ASN A 98 4.69 -14.29 10.16
N SER A 99 4.22 -14.10 8.92
CA SER A 99 2.80 -13.82 8.61
C SER A 99 2.00 -15.06 8.17
N ILE A 100 2.61 -16.24 8.17
CA ILE A 100 1.96 -17.51 7.90
C ILE A 100 1.19 -17.93 9.16
N ASN A 101 -0.05 -18.38 8.99
CA ASN A 101 -0.86 -18.92 10.07
C ASN A 101 -0.39 -20.33 10.50
N MET A 102 0.85 -20.40 10.97
CA MET A 102 1.48 -21.59 11.53
C MET A 102 2.10 -21.18 12.87
N GLY A 103 1.63 -21.78 13.96
CA GLY A 103 2.03 -21.44 15.33
C GLY A 103 1.09 -20.45 16.01
N ASN A 104 1.56 -19.79 17.07
CA ASN A 104 0.71 -19.02 18.00
C ASN A 104 0.39 -17.58 17.58
N ASN A 105 0.88 -17.10 16.43
CA ASN A 105 0.73 -15.70 16.04
C ASN A 105 -0.52 -15.43 15.16
N GLY A 106 -1.19 -16.48 14.68
CA GLY A 106 -2.41 -16.37 13.88
C GLY A 106 -2.19 -15.70 12.51
N GLY A 107 -0.97 -15.73 11.96
CA GLY A 107 -0.63 -15.05 10.70
C GLY A 107 -0.54 -13.53 10.80
N ARG A 108 -0.34 -12.98 12.01
CA ARG A 108 -0.29 -11.54 12.27
C ARG A 108 1.12 -10.96 12.34
N GLY A 109 2.14 -11.68 11.89
CA GLY A 109 3.49 -11.12 11.80
C GLY A 109 3.59 -9.91 10.86
N MET A 110 4.78 -9.35 10.78
CA MET A 110 5.05 -8.09 10.07
C MET A 110 5.62 -8.24 8.65
N GLU A 111 5.91 -9.45 8.18
CA GLU A 111 6.48 -9.72 6.84
C GLU A 111 5.71 -9.02 5.71
N PHE A 112 4.38 -9.12 5.71
CA PHE A 112 3.56 -8.53 4.66
C PHE A 112 3.58 -6.99 4.69
N GLN A 113 3.52 -6.39 5.88
CA GLN A 113 3.56 -4.94 6.06
C GLN A 113 4.92 -4.38 5.63
N VAL A 114 6.01 -5.10 5.91
CA VAL A 114 7.35 -4.72 5.47
C VAL A 114 7.47 -4.78 3.93
N LEU A 115 6.89 -5.79 3.29
CA LEU A 115 6.81 -5.84 1.82
C LEU A 115 6.02 -4.65 1.26
N ILE A 116 4.86 -4.33 1.84
CA ILE A 116 4.05 -3.17 1.43
C ILE A 116 4.85 -1.88 1.57
N ILE A 117 5.60 -1.68 2.66
CA ILE A 117 6.47 -0.52 2.86
C ILE A 117 7.52 -0.44 1.75
N ALA A 118 8.22 -1.53 1.46
CA ALA A 118 9.28 -1.55 0.45
C ALA A 118 8.74 -1.16 -0.94
N VAL A 119 7.61 -1.73 -1.36
CA VAL A 119 6.98 -1.41 -2.64
C VAL A 119 6.42 0.02 -2.64
N SER A 120 5.84 0.48 -1.54
CA SER A 120 5.30 1.83 -1.42
C SER A 120 6.41 2.89 -1.47
N LEU A 121 7.56 2.63 -0.83
CA LEU A 121 8.77 3.46 -0.92
C LEU A 121 9.37 3.45 -2.33
N LEU A 122 9.32 2.33 -3.05
CA LEU A 122 9.72 2.29 -4.46
C LEU A 122 8.91 3.31 -5.29
N TYR A 123 7.58 3.38 -5.11
CA TYR A 123 6.76 4.40 -5.76
C TYR A 123 7.01 5.81 -5.22
N ALA A 124 7.23 5.98 -3.91
CA ALA A 124 7.54 7.27 -3.31
C ALA A 124 8.83 7.88 -3.90
N PHE A 125 9.86 7.05 -4.08
CA PHE A 125 11.17 7.49 -4.57
C PHE A 125 11.25 7.56 -6.10
N LYS A 126 10.68 6.59 -6.83
CA LYS A 126 10.72 6.61 -8.30
C LYS A 126 9.64 7.49 -8.93
N GLY A 127 8.49 7.64 -8.28
CA GLY A 127 7.32 8.26 -8.91
C GLY A 127 6.94 7.54 -10.21
N ASN A 128 6.63 8.32 -11.24
CA ASN A 128 6.28 7.86 -12.58
C ASN A 128 7.48 7.50 -13.46
N ALA A 129 8.72 7.70 -13.00
CA ALA A 129 9.90 7.21 -13.74
C ALA A 129 9.91 5.67 -13.86
N ILE A 130 9.16 4.98 -12.99
CA ILE A 130 8.93 3.53 -13.04
C ILE A 130 8.18 3.08 -14.30
N LYS A 131 7.57 4.00 -15.06
CA LYS A 131 6.84 3.72 -16.31
C LYS A 131 7.76 3.57 -17.52
N LYS A 132 9.04 3.96 -17.44
CA LYS A 132 9.92 3.98 -18.61
C LYS A 132 10.11 2.56 -19.17
N SER A 133 9.83 2.38 -20.45
CA SER A 133 10.15 1.15 -21.17
C SER A 133 11.64 1.07 -21.48
N THR A 134 12.20 -0.13 -21.48
CA THR A 134 13.62 -0.37 -21.81
C THR A 134 13.97 0.04 -23.24
N GLU A 135 13.01 0.02 -24.17
CA GLU A 135 13.21 0.45 -25.57
C GLU A 135 13.55 1.95 -25.68
N ALA A 136 13.11 2.77 -24.72
CA ALA A 136 13.39 4.22 -24.71
C ALA A 136 14.80 4.60 -24.24
N VAL A 137 15.66 3.64 -23.90
CA VAL A 137 17.05 3.86 -23.43
C VAL A 137 18.08 3.54 -24.53
N GLY A 138 17.65 2.94 -25.65
CA GLY A 138 18.51 2.52 -26.76
C GLY A 138 18.37 3.32 -28.06
N ALA A 139 17.70 4.48 -28.03
CA ALA A 139 17.52 5.37 -29.19
C ALA A 139 18.11 6.75 -28.92
#